data_AF-A0A2A4XWJ4-F1
#
_entry.id   AF-A0A2A4XWJ4-F1
#
_cell.length_a   1.000
_cell.length_b   1.000
_cell.length_c   1.000
_cell.angle_alpha   90.00
_cell.angle_beta   90.00
_cell.angle_gamma   90.00
#
_symmetry.space_group_name_H-M   'P 1'
#
loop_
_entity.id
_entity.type
_entity.pdbx_description
1 polymer ?
#
loop_
_entity_poly.entity_id
_entity_poly.type
_entity_poly.pdbx_seq_one_letter_code
_entity_poly.pdbx_strand_id
1 'polypeptide(L)'
;MGQHVVCEIHEIPKGKAKHISVEGRDIAVFNLGDRFAAITSKCPHEGANLCNGRIAAFIDAHGPGEYFTQSDRPMVRCPWHGWEFDLKTGQSYIDPKRIRVKSFEVSVSDGSEAEAIARADVESGVNVPAEGARDEGPYKIEVFEVSTENQYVVLKI
;
A
#
# COMPACT_ATOMS: atom_id res chain seq x y z
N MET A 1 -7.90 -11.37 12.91
CA MET A 1 -7.54 -10.52 11.75
C MET A 1 -8.11 -9.16 12.03
N GLY A 2 -7.24 -8.19 12.30
CA GLY A 2 -7.62 -6.80 12.50
C GLY A 2 -7.78 -6.11 11.15
N GLN A 3 -8.65 -5.10 11.10
CA GLN A 3 -8.73 -4.18 9.97
C GLN A 3 -8.27 -2.82 10.48
N HIS A 4 -7.50 -2.10 9.67
CA HIS A 4 -6.98 -0.79 10.06
C HIS A 4 -7.18 0.21 8.94
N VAL A 5 -7.64 1.41 9.30
CA VAL A 5 -7.64 2.55 8.36
C VAL A 5 -6.24 3.13 8.33
N VAL A 6 -5.67 3.25 7.13
CA VAL A 6 -4.24 3.60 6.99
C VAL A 6 -3.97 4.89 6.24
N CYS A 7 -4.88 5.30 5.37
CA CYS A 7 -4.82 6.57 4.65
C CYS A 7 -6.11 6.83 3.86
N GLU A 8 -6.28 8.06 3.41
CA GLU A 8 -7.25 8.41 2.37
C GLU A 8 -6.72 8.00 0.98
N ILE A 9 -7.60 7.73 0.02
CA ILE A 9 -7.20 7.28 -1.33
C ILE A 9 -6.29 8.29 -2.04
N HIS A 10 -6.56 9.59 -1.90
CA HIS A 10 -5.83 10.63 -2.62
C HIS A 10 -4.37 10.76 -2.17
N GLU A 11 -4.03 10.26 -0.98
CA GLU A 11 -2.67 10.23 -0.46
C GLU A 11 -1.78 9.24 -1.21
N ILE A 12 -2.37 8.31 -1.96
CA ILE A 12 -1.66 7.38 -2.85
C ILE A 12 -2.17 7.58 -4.28
N PRO A 13 -1.67 8.57 -5.04
CA PRO A 13 -2.07 8.75 -6.43
C PRO A 13 -1.81 7.50 -7.28
N LYS A 14 -2.55 7.34 -8.38
CA LYS A 14 -2.35 6.23 -9.33
C LYS A 14 -0.88 6.11 -9.75
N GLY A 15 -0.34 4.89 -9.69
CA GLY A 15 1.06 4.60 -10.03
C GLY A 15 2.06 4.97 -8.94
N LYS A 16 1.59 5.38 -7.75
CA LYS A 16 2.42 5.66 -6.57
C LYS A 16 2.20 4.62 -5.48
N ALA A 17 3.04 4.72 -4.46
CA ALA A 17 2.94 3.91 -3.26
C ALA A 17 3.11 4.78 -2.02
N LYS A 18 2.59 4.30 -0.90
CA LYS A 18 2.78 4.90 0.43
C LYS A 18 3.28 3.83 1.41
N HIS A 19 4.21 4.25 2.25
CA HIS A 19 4.75 3.43 3.33
C HIS A 19 3.83 3.57 4.55
N ILE A 20 3.37 2.44 5.07
CA ILE A 20 2.45 2.34 6.19
C ILE A 20 3.11 1.51 7.27
N SER A 21 3.19 2.06 8.49
CA SER A 21 3.62 1.32 9.67
C SER A 21 2.40 1.06 10.55
N VAL A 22 2.04 -0.21 10.74
CA VAL A 22 0.86 -0.63 11.52
C VAL A 22 1.16 -1.94 12.25
N GLU A 23 0.79 -2.03 13.54
CA GLU A 23 1.10 -3.18 14.41
C GLU A 23 2.58 -3.63 14.36
N GLY A 24 3.52 -2.69 14.27
CA GLY A 24 4.95 -2.97 14.17
C GLY A 24 5.39 -3.60 12.84
N ARG A 25 4.55 -3.55 11.81
CA ARG A 25 4.84 -4.04 10.45
C ARG A 25 4.97 -2.86 9.50
N ASP A 26 6.02 -2.89 8.68
CA ASP A 26 6.22 -1.94 7.60
C ASP A 26 5.68 -2.50 6.28
N ILE A 27 4.68 -1.81 5.73
CA ILE A 27 3.88 -2.23 4.58
C ILE A 27 4.00 -1.16 3.50
N ALA A 28 4.22 -1.58 2.26
CA ALA A 28 4.12 -0.73 1.09
C ALA A 28 2.77 -0.97 0.41
N VAL A 29 1.95 0.07 0.33
CA VAL A 29 0.64 0.06 -0.34
C VAL A 29 0.77 0.77 -1.68
N PHE A 30 0.43 0.08 -2.77
CA PHE A 30 0.56 0.54 -4.15
C PHE A 30 -0.81 0.80 -4.75
N ASN A 31 -1.00 1.96 -5.40
CA ASN A 31 -2.18 2.25 -6.18
C ASN A 31 -1.95 1.87 -7.65
N LEU A 32 -2.64 0.83 -8.13
CA LEU A 32 -2.56 0.34 -9.51
C LEU A 32 -3.53 1.07 -10.45
N GLY A 33 -4.43 1.89 -9.90
CA GLY A 33 -5.43 2.69 -10.58
C GLY A 33 -6.83 2.10 -10.48
N ASP A 34 -6.97 0.79 -10.75
CA ASP A 34 -8.22 0.03 -10.62
C ASP A 34 -8.37 -0.60 -9.23
N ARG A 35 -7.24 -0.87 -8.57
CA ARG A 35 -7.17 -1.52 -7.26
C ARG A 35 -5.91 -1.12 -6.50
N PHE A 36 -5.87 -1.52 -5.24
CA PHE A 36 -4.68 -1.42 -4.40
C PHE A 36 -4.01 -2.78 -4.23
N ALA A 37 -2.71 -2.75 -3.95
CA ALA A 37 -1.94 -3.92 -3.57
C ALA A 37 -1.07 -3.57 -2.35
N ALA A 38 -0.92 -4.50 -1.42
CA ALA A 38 -0.12 -4.27 -0.21
C ALA A 38 0.85 -5.44 0.01
N ILE A 39 2.13 -5.11 0.24
CA ILE A 39 3.19 -6.08 0.54
C ILE A 39 4.08 -5.56 1.66
N THR A 40 4.89 -6.42 2.27
CA THR A 40 5.96 -5.98 3.19
C THR A 40 6.88 -5.00 2.46
N SER A 41 7.19 -3.86 3.09
CA SER A 41 8.01 -2.82 2.46
C SER A 41 9.48 -3.23 2.35
N LYS A 42 10.00 -4.02 3.29
CA LYS A 42 11.40 -4.44 3.29
C LYS A 42 11.68 -5.51 2.23
N CYS A 43 12.55 -5.20 1.28
CA CYS A 43 13.03 -6.16 0.29
C CYS A 43 13.84 -7.28 0.98
N PRO A 44 13.50 -8.57 0.79
CA PRO A 44 14.16 -9.69 1.45
C PRO A 44 15.56 -9.99 0.91
N HIS A 45 15.97 -9.33 -0.19
CA HIS A 45 17.31 -9.46 -0.75
C HIS A 45 18.33 -8.74 0.15
N GLU A 46 18.27 -7.40 0.21
CA GLU A 46 19.23 -6.61 1.00
C GLU A 46 18.57 -5.50 1.85
N GLY A 47 17.24 -5.45 1.93
CA GLY A 47 16.54 -4.57 2.87
C GLY A 47 16.05 -3.24 2.32
N ALA A 48 16.14 -3.00 1.00
CA ALA A 48 15.57 -1.81 0.36
C ALA A 48 14.08 -1.61 0.71
N ASN A 49 13.64 -0.37 0.88
CA ASN A 49 12.22 -0.05 0.99
C ASN A 49 11.55 -0.12 -0.40
N LEU A 50 10.74 -1.15 -0.63
CA LEU A 50 9.98 -1.40 -1.85
C LEU A 50 8.91 -0.34 -2.13
N CYS A 51 8.51 0.47 -1.15
CA CYS A 51 7.66 1.64 -1.38
C CYS A 51 8.31 2.66 -2.33
N ASN A 52 9.65 2.71 -2.36
CA ASN A 52 10.42 3.54 -3.28
C ASN A 52 10.66 2.83 -4.63
N GLY A 53 10.14 1.62 -4.79
CA GLY A 53 10.24 0.85 -6.02
C GLY A 53 9.28 1.35 -7.10
N ARG A 54 9.58 0.99 -8.35
CA ARG A 54 8.74 1.36 -9.50
C ARG A 54 7.71 0.27 -9.77
N ILE A 55 6.45 0.67 -9.94
CA ILE A 55 5.42 -0.22 -10.48
C ILE A 55 5.69 -0.43 -11.98
N ALA A 56 5.79 -1.69 -12.40
CA ALA A 56 6.07 -2.08 -13.77
C ALA A 56 5.17 -3.26 -14.18
N ALA A 57 4.88 -3.38 -15.47
CA ALA A 57 4.32 -4.63 -16.00
C ALA A 57 5.40 -5.72 -15.97
N PHE A 58 4.99 -6.97 -15.77
CA PHE A 58 5.88 -8.10 -15.93
C PHE A 58 6.36 -8.20 -17.39
N ILE A 59 7.65 -8.43 -17.59
CA ILE A 59 8.27 -8.59 -18.92
C ILE A 59 8.75 -10.03 -19.03
N ASP A 60 8.42 -10.67 -20.14
CA ASP A 60 8.87 -12.01 -20.47
C ASP A 60 9.37 -12.05 -21.91
N ALA A 61 10.22 -13.04 -22.20
CA ALA A 61 10.98 -13.15 -23.44
C ALA A 61 11.26 -14.62 -23.74
N HIS A 62 11.05 -15.02 -25.01
CA HIS A 62 11.29 -16.40 -25.46
C HIS A 62 12.51 -16.53 -26.38
N GLY A 63 13.12 -15.42 -26.78
CA GLY A 63 14.30 -15.39 -27.61
C GLY A 63 14.93 -14.00 -27.72
N PRO A 64 16.14 -13.88 -28.27
CA PRO A 64 16.79 -12.60 -28.50
C PRO A 64 15.95 -11.70 -29.42
N GLY A 65 15.72 -10.45 -28.99
CA GLY A 65 14.96 -9.47 -29.75
C GLY A 65 13.44 -9.52 -29.53
N GLU A 66 12.94 -10.48 -28.75
CA GLU A 66 11.52 -10.59 -28.39
C GLU A 66 11.31 -10.18 -26.94
N TYR A 67 10.29 -9.37 -26.70
CA TYR A 67 9.79 -9.09 -25.36
C TYR A 67 8.29 -8.83 -25.42
N PHE A 68 7.58 -9.30 -24.40
CA PHE A 68 6.16 -9.06 -24.24
C PHE A 68 5.89 -8.61 -22.82
N THR A 69 4.98 -7.66 -22.70
CA THR A 69 4.58 -7.09 -21.41
C THR A 69 3.24 -7.69 -21.00
N GLN A 70 3.18 -8.27 -19.80
CA GLN A 70 1.93 -8.74 -19.19
C GLN A 70 1.41 -7.64 -18.25
N SER A 71 0.60 -6.74 -18.82
CA SER A 71 0.05 -5.58 -18.08
C SER A 71 -0.91 -5.97 -16.94
N ASP A 72 -1.49 -7.15 -17.00
CA ASP A 72 -2.36 -7.74 -15.96
C ASP A 72 -1.58 -8.29 -14.76
N ARG A 73 -0.25 -8.39 -14.87
CA ARG A 73 0.67 -8.81 -13.83
C ARG A 73 1.56 -7.66 -13.36
N PRO A 74 1.06 -6.80 -12.45
CA PRO A 74 1.83 -5.68 -11.93
C PRO A 74 2.91 -6.17 -10.96
N MET A 75 4.12 -5.65 -11.18
CA MET A 75 5.32 -5.93 -10.42
C MET A 75 5.78 -4.66 -9.72
N VAL A 76 6.45 -4.80 -8.58
CA VAL A 76 7.32 -3.74 -8.05
C VAL A 76 8.78 -4.11 -8.32
N ARG A 77 9.50 -3.18 -8.94
CA ARG A 77 10.95 -3.27 -9.13
C ARG A 77 11.66 -2.56 -7.99
N CYS A 78 12.42 -3.32 -7.21
CA CYS A 78 13.23 -2.83 -6.09
C CYS A 78 14.19 -1.71 -6.55
N PRO A 79 14.28 -0.59 -5.82
CA PRO A 79 15.07 0.57 -6.24
C PRO A 79 16.59 0.37 -6.15
N TRP A 80 17.07 -0.70 -5.49
CA TRP A 80 18.49 -1.00 -5.41
C TRP A 80 18.95 -1.88 -6.57
N HIS A 81 18.60 -3.17 -6.54
CA HIS A 81 19.14 -4.17 -7.46
C HIS A 81 18.17 -4.59 -8.56
N GLY A 82 17.04 -3.89 -8.70
CA GLY A 82 16.05 -4.20 -9.72
C GLY A 82 15.30 -5.51 -9.51
N TRP A 83 15.38 -6.14 -8.34
CA TRP A 83 14.61 -7.36 -8.03
C TRP A 83 13.12 -7.08 -8.11
N GLU A 84 12.41 -7.93 -8.83
CA GLU A 84 10.98 -7.75 -9.09
C GLU A 84 10.14 -8.69 -8.23
N PHE A 85 9.05 -8.14 -7.68
CA PHE A 85 8.08 -8.85 -6.85
C PHE A 85 6.66 -8.63 -7.38
N ASP A 86 5.92 -9.71 -7.50
CA ASP A 86 4.54 -9.69 -7.97
C ASP A 86 3.65 -9.04 -6.91
N LEU A 87 2.95 -7.96 -7.27
CA LEU A 87 2.20 -7.17 -6.29
C LEU A 87 0.94 -7.89 -5.79
N LYS A 88 0.50 -8.95 -6.46
CA LYS A 88 -0.64 -9.77 -6.02
C LYS A 88 -0.22 -10.84 -5.02
N THR A 89 0.93 -11.47 -5.25
CA THR A 89 1.34 -12.70 -4.53
C THR A 89 2.58 -12.53 -3.64
N GLY A 90 3.30 -11.43 -3.82
CA GLY A 90 4.60 -11.14 -3.23
C GLY A 90 5.75 -12.00 -3.74
N GLN A 91 5.53 -12.90 -4.72
CA GLN A 91 6.57 -13.79 -5.22
C GLN A 91 7.64 -13.01 -6.00
N SER A 92 8.92 -13.34 -5.79
CA SER A 92 9.99 -12.78 -6.61
C SER A 92 10.01 -13.40 -8.00
N TYR A 93 10.28 -12.61 -9.03
CA TYR A 93 10.56 -13.17 -10.36
C TYR A 93 11.99 -13.71 -10.49
N ILE A 94 12.95 -13.12 -9.75
CA ILE A 94 14.38 -13.47 -9.85
C ILE A 94 14.67 -14.82 -9.17
N ASP A 95 14.07 -15.06 -8.00
CA ASP A 95 14.14 -16.36 -7.31
C ASP A 95 12.73 -16.79 -6.85
N PRO A 96 11.89 -17.29 -7.77
CA PRO A 96 10.47 -17.57 -7.50
C PRO A 96 10.26 -18.75 -6.55
N LYS A 97 11.28 -19.60 -6.33
CA LYS A 97 11.19 -20.78 -5.48
C LYS A 97 11.51 -20.46 -4.02
N ARG A 98 12.39 -19.49 -3.77
CA ARG A 98 12.93 -19.26 -2.42
C ARG A 98 12.55 -17.91 -1.85
N ILE A 99 12.30 -16.90 -2.69
CA ILE A 99 12.15 -15.51 -2.24
C ILE A 99 10.74 -15.00 -2.52
N ARG A 100 10.11 -14.51 -1.46
CA ARG A 100 8.83 -13.80 -1.51
C ARG A 100 8.72 -12.77 -0.39
N VAL A 101 7.96 -11.72 -0.63
CA VAL A 101 7.43 -10.84 0.41
C VAL A 101 6.05 -11.29 0.83
N LYS A 102 5.63 -10.97 2.06
CA LYS A 102 4.24 -11.20 2.49
C LYS A 102 3.33 -10.18 1.80
N SER A 103 2.25 -10.66 1.20
CA SER A 103 1.15 -9.83 0.69
C SER A 103 0.06 -9.69 1.74
N PHE A 104 -0.63 -8.56 1.73
CA PHE A 104 -1.72 -8.22 2.64
C PHE A 104 -2.99 -7.93 1.86
N GLU A 105 -4.14 -8.22 2.45
CA GLU A 105 -5.41 -7.84 1.86
C GLU A 105 -5.64 -6.34 2.10
N VAL A 106 -6.03 -5.65 1.04
CA VAL A 106 -6.33 -4.22 1.05
C VAL A 106 -7.68 -4.00 0.38
N SER A 107 -8.52 -3.21 1.01
CA SER A 107 -9.82 -2.81 0.50
C SER A 107 -9.97 -1.29 0.56
N VAL A 108 -10.96 -0.79 -0.16
CA VAL A 108 -11.43 0.58 -0.03
C VAL A 108 -12.78 0.55 0.66
N SER A 109 -12.97 1.42 1.63
CA SER A 109 -14.21 1.56 2.38
C SER A 109 -14.74 2.99 2.32
N ASP A 110 -16.05 3.14 2.50
CA ASP A 110 -16.68 4.43 2.68
C ASP A 110 -16.35 5.04 4.06
N GLY A 111 -16.70 6.31 4.25
CA GLY A 111 -16.36 7.04 5.47
C GLY A 111 -16.98 6.45 6.73
N SER A 112 -18.21 5.94 6.69
CA SER A 112 -18.87 5.41 7.90
C SER A 112 -18.28 4.06 8.33
N GLU A 113 -17.94 3.17 7.39
CA GLU A 113 -17.25 1.92 7.67
C GLU A 113 -15.81 2.20 8.14
N ALA A 114 -15.10 3.11 7.47
CA ALA A 114 -13.74 3.49 7.87
C ALA A 114 -13.72 4.10 9.29
N GLU A 115 -14.66 4.97 9.64
CA GLU A 115 -14.75 5.51 10.99
C GLU A 115 -15.02 4.44 12.05
N ALA A 116 -15.84 3.43 11.75
CA ALA A 116 -16.09 2.32 12.66
C ALA A 116 -14.80 1.51 12.92
N ILE A 117 -14.01 1.26 11.86
CA ILE A 117 -12.71 0.59 11.96
C ILE A 117 -11.71 1.46 12.75
N ALA A 118 -11.61 2.75 12.44
CA ALA A 118 -10.71 3.66 13.12
C ALA A 118 -11.03 3.79 14.61
N ARG A 119 -12.32 3.79 14.99
CA ARG A 119 -12.74 3.76 16.40
C ARG A 119 -12.26 2.47 17.10
N ALA A 120 -12.40 1.32 16.45
CA ALA A 120 -11.94 0.05 16.99
C ALA A 120 -10.40 -0.01 17.15
N ASP A 121 -9.65 0.62 16.24
CA ASP A 121 -8.19 0.76 16.33
C ASP A 121 -7.76 1.53 17.58
N VAL A 122 -8.40 2.69 17.81
CA VAL A 122 -8.13 3.53 18.99
C VAL A 122 -8.43 2.80 20.28
N GLU A 123 -9.57 2.10 20.36
CA GLU A 123 -9.96 1.30 21.54
C GLU A 123 -8.97 0.16 21.81
N SER A 124 -8.37 -0.40 20.75
CA SER A 124 -7.38 -1.48 20.83
C SER A 124 -5.95 -0.98 21.04
N GLY A 125 -5.72 0.33 21.11
CA GLY A 125 -4.40 0.93 21.26
C GLY A 125 -3.52 0.83 20.01
N VAL A 126 -4.10 0.53 18.84
CA VAL A 126 -3.37 0.52 17.57
C VAL A 126 -3.22 1.96 17.10
N ASN A 127 -1.98 2.44 17.08
CA ASN A 127 -1.67 3.77 16.58
C ASN A 127 -1.10 3.65 15.16
N VAL A 128 -1.92 3.93 14.16
CA VAL A 128 -1.44 4.13 12.79
C VAL A 128 -1.05 5.61 12.68
N PRO A 129 0.23 5.94 12.49
CA PRO A 129 0.64 7.32 12.35
C PRO A 129 0.02 7.88 11.07
N ALA A 130 -1.03 8.70 11.22
CA ALA A 130 -1.53 9.52 10.14
C ALA A 130 -0.50 10.63 9.88
N GLU A 131 0.34 10.46 8.85
CA GLU A 131 1.05 11.60 8.28
C GLU A 131 0.00 12.60 7.78
N GLY A 132 -0.17 13.70 8.51
CA GLY A 132 -1.20 14.71 8.24
C GLY A 132 -2.17 14.98 9.39
N ALA A 133 -2.07 14.30 10.54
CA ALA A 133 -2.80 14.69 11.73
C ALA A 133 -2.40 16.12 12.14
N ARG A 134 -3.30 17.08 11.93
CA ARG A 134 -3.11 18.47 12.33
C ARG A 134 -3.37 18.59 13.83
N ASP A 135 -2.44 19.16 14.57
CA ASP A 135 -2.69 19.61 15.93
C ASP A 135 -3.80 20.67 15.95
N GLU A 136 -4.67 20.62 16.97
CA GLU A 136 -5.74 21.59 17.15
C GLU A 136 -5.15 22.99 17.44
N GLY A 137 -5.35 23.93 16.51
CA GLY A 137 -4.91 25.32 16.68
C GLY A 137 -5.81 26.12 17.64
N PRO A 138 -5.31 27.20 18.27
CA PRO A 138 -6.01 27.92 19.34
C PRO A 138 -7.19 28.79 18.88
N TYR A 139 -7.55 28.77 17.59
CA TYR A 139 -8.59 29.61 17.00
C TYR A 139 -9.78 28.76 16.54
N LYS A 140 -10.97 29.02 17.10
CA LYS A 140 -12.22 28.36 16.72
C LYS A 140 -12.97 29.23 15.71
N ILE A 141 -13.17 28.72 14.50
CA ILE A 141 -14.07 29.30 13.49
C ILE A 141 -15.46 28.64 13.61
N GLU A 142 -16.52 29.36 13.26
CA GLU A 142 -17.84 28.75 13.07
C GLU A 142 -17.78 27.77 11.89
N VAL A 143 -18.20 26.52 12.13
CA VAL A 143 -18.15 25.43 11.16
C VAL A 143 -19.57 25.21 10.61
N PHE A 144 -19.72 25.34 9.29
CA PHE A 144 -20.89 24.81 8.58
C PHE A 144 -20.66 23.32 8.33
N GLU A 145 -21.70 22.51 8.50
CA GLU A 145 -21.63 21.08 8.17
C GLU A 145 -21.43 20.93 6.67
N VAL A 146 -20.20 20.56 6.28
CA VAL A 146 -19.85 20.19 4.91
C VAL A 146 -19.41 18.73 5.00
N SER A 147 -20.25 17.81 4.51
CA SER A 147 -19.86 16.42 4.42
C SER A 147 -18.91 16.25 3.24
N THR A 148 -17.75 15.66 3.51
CA THR A 148 -16.85 15.13 2.49
C THR A 148 -17.01 13.61 2.48
N GLU A 149 -17.56 13.06 1.41
CA GLU A 149 -17.60 11.61 1.17
C GLU A 149 -16.19 11.13 0.81
N ASN A 150 -15.32 10.96 1.82
CA ASN A 150 -13.97 10.46 1.61
C ASN A 150 -13.99 8.93 1.53
N GLN A 151 -13.32 8.40 0.50
CA GLN A 151 -13.07 6.97 0.37
C GLN A 151 -11.70 6.65 0.98
N TYR A 152 -11.65 5.67 1.89
CA TYR A 152 -10.48 5.32 2.69
C TYR A 152 -9.86 3.98 2.27
N VAL A 153 -8.55 3.83 2.48
CA VAL A 153 -7.83 2.56 2.30
C VAL A 153 -7.79 1.79 3.62
N VAL A 154 -8.27 0.55 3.60
CA VAL A 154 -8.35 -0.37 4.74
C VAL A 154 -7.41 -1.55 4.51
N LEU A 155 -6.48 -1.79 5.44
CA LEU A 155 -5.61 -2.98 5.44
C LEU A 155 -6.15 -4.05 6.38
N LYS A 156 -6.14 -5.31 5.96
CA LYS A 156 -6.48 -6.47 6.81
C LYS A 156 -5.23 -7.31 7.09
N ILE A 157 -4.90 -7.53 8.36
CA ILE A 157 -3.64 -8.15 8.81
C ILE A 157 -3.75 -9.35 9.76
#